data_AF-A0A9E9LY08-F1
#
_entry.id   AF-A0A9E9LY08-F1
#
_cell.length_a   1.000
_cell.length_b   1.000
_cell.length_c   1.000
_cell.angle_alpha   90.00
_cell.angle_beta   90.00
_cell.angle_gamma   90.00
#
_symmetry.space_group_name_H-M   'P 1'
#
loop_
_entity.id
_entity.type
_entity.pdbx_description
1 polymer ?
#
loop_
_entity_poly.entity_id
_entity_poly.type
_entity_poly.pdbx_seq_one_letter_code
_entity_poly.pdbx_strand_id
1 'polypeptide(L)'
;MQLQINKVTNLRLAVKHLDGIVIRPGGVFFYCRLVGRPTAAKGYLPGMELSFGEPTTGIGGGICQIANLIHWLVLHSPLTVTERHRHSFDPFPDDGRVVPF
;
A
#
# COMPACT_ATOMS: atom_id res chain seq x y z
N MET A 1 -14.01 1.53 -15.25
CA MET A 1 -13.72 2.96 -14.95
C MET A 1 -13.97 3.31 -13.48
N GLN A 2 -15.14 3.01 -12.90
CA GLN A 2 -15.48 3.36 -11.51
C GLN A 2 -14.46 2.89 -10.45
N LEU A 3 -13.95 1.65 -10.54
CA LEU A 3 -12.98 1.12 -9.57
C LEU A 3 -11.67 1.93 -9.53
N GLN A 4 -11.22 2.49 -10.66
CA GLN A 4 -10.04 3.34 -10.72
C GLN A 4 -10.30 4.73 -10.12
N ILE A 5 -11.53 5.24 -10.22
CA ILE A 5 -11.94 6.48 -9.56
C ILE A 5 -12.01 6.26 -8.04
N ASN A 6 -12.63 5.16 -7.61
CA ASN A 6 -12.73 4.77 -6.20
C ASN A 6 -11.36 4.60 -5.55
N LYS A 7 -10.38 4.08 -6.30
CA LYS A 7 -8.98 3.99 -5.86
C LYS A 7 -8.46 5.34 -5.37
N VAL A 8 -8.74 6.44 -6.08
CA VAL A 8 -8.30 7.79 -5.65
C VAL A 8 -8.85 8.14 -4.27
N THR A 9 -10.12 7.84 -4.02
CA THR A 9 -10.74 8.05 -2.70
C THR A 9 -10.10 7.17 -1.64
N ASN A 10 -9.88 5.89 -1.93
CA ASN A 10 -9.22 4.94 -1.00
C ASN A 10 -7.80 5.40 -0.63
N LEU A 11 -7.02 5.84 -1.62
CA LEU A 11 -5.67 6.38 -1.42
C LEU A 11 -5.71 7.65 -0.56
N ARG A 12 -6.63 8.58 -0.85
CA ARG A 12 -6.82 9.80 -0.04
C ARG A 12 -7.18 9.50 1.41
N LEU A 13 -7.97 8.47 1.67
CA LEU A 13 -8.30 8.06 3.04
C LEU A 13 -7.09 7.44 3.74
N ALA A 14 -6.39 6.52 3.08
CA ALA A 14 -5.22 5.86 3.65
C ALA A 14 -4.07 6.83 3.95
N VAL A 15 -3.77 7.78 3.05
CA VAL A 15 -2.68 8.75 3.20
C VAL A 15 -2.86 9.65 4.42
N LYS A 16 -4.09 9.95 4.84
CA LYS A 16 -4.34 10.76 6.06
C LYS A 16 -3.75 10.15 7.33
N HIS A 17 -3.57 8.83 7.36
CA HIS A 17 -2.96 8.12 8.48
C HIS A 17 -1.43 8.11 8.45
N LEU A 18 -0.84 8.59 7.35
CA LEU A 18 0.59 8.46 7.05
C LEU A 18 1.29 9.81 6.91
N ASP A 19 0.56 10.81 6.40
CA ASP A 19 1.09 12.14 6.16
C ASP A 19 1.56 12.80 7.46
N GLY A 20 2.70 13.49 7.39
CA GLY A 20 3.33 14.16 8.54
C GLY A 20 3.99 13.25 9.58
N ILE A 21 4.04 11.92 9.39
CA ILE A 21 4.73 11.04 10.33
C ILE A 21 6.24 11.29 10.31
N VAL A 22 6.81 11.46 11.51
CA VAL A 22 8.26 11.57 11.73
C VAL A 22 8.77 10.31 12.42
N ILE A 23 9.65 9.57 11.76
CA ILE A 23 10.32 8.40 12.33
C ILE A 23 11.56 8.88 13.11
N ARG A 24 11.49 8.85 14.43
CA ARG A 24 12.62 9.19 15.31
C ARG A 24 13.68 8.08 15.28
N PRO A 25 14.95 8.36 15.65
CA PRO A 25 15.98 7.33 15.79
C PRO A 25 15.51 6.17 16.69
N GLY A 26 15.71 4.94 16.24
CA GLY A 26 15.22 3.72 16.91
C GLY A 26 13.72 3.47 16.80
N GLY A 27 12.97 4.35 16.13
CA GLY A 27 11.54 4.21 15.90
C GLY A 27 11.22 3.19 14.80
N VAL A 28 10.05 2.57 14.91
CA VAL A 28 9.53 1.60 13.94
C VAL A 28 8.31 2.18 13.23
N PHE A 29 8.33 2.15 11.90
CA PHE A 29 7.19 2.45 11.06
C PHE A 29 6.46 1.15 10.70
N PHE A 30 5.15 1.08 11.00
CA PHE A 30 4.33 -0.08 10.66
C PHE A 30 3.07 0.35 9.89
N TYR A 31 3.15 0.24 8.56
CA TYR A 31 2.09 0.63 7.62
C TYR A 31 0.70 0.08 7.99
N CYS A 32 0.55 -1.25 8.14
CA CYS A 32 -0.76 -1.86 8.39
C CYS A 32 -1.36 -1.42 9.74
N ARG A 33 -0.52 -1.12 10.72
CA ARG A 33 -0.97 -0.58 12.01
C ARG A 33 -1.47 0.85 11.89
N LEU A 34 -0.80 1.68 11.10
CA LEU A 34 -1.16 3.08 10.91
C LEU A 34 -2.44 3.23 10.07
N VAL A 35 -2.53 2.55 8.93
CA VAL A 35 -3.72 2.60 8.05
C VAL A 35 -4.87 1.78 8.65
N GLY A 36 -4.57 0.66 9.31
CA GLY A 36 -5.56 -0.25 9.85
C GLY A 36 -6.35 -1.00 8.76
N ARG A 37 -7.35 -1.78 9.20
CA ARG A 37 -8.23 -2.51 8.27
C ARG A 37 -9.14 -1.54 7.50
N PRO A 38 -9.13 -1.56 6.15
CA PRO A 38 -10.08 -0.82 5.32
C PRO A 38 -11.47 -1.42 5.46
N THR A 39 -12.48 -0.59 5.71
CA THR A 39 -13.87 -1.01 5.82
C THR A 39 -14.80 0.03 5.20
N ALA A 40 -15.98 -0.40 4.74
CA ALA A 40 -16.98 0.51 4.19
C ALA A 40 -17.42 1.57 5.22
N ALA A 41 -17.50 1.20 6.50
CA ALA A 41 -17.82 2.12 7.60
C ALA A 41 -16.80 3.26 7.76
N LYS A 42 -15.54 3.03 7.39
CA LYS A 42 -14.49 4.07 7.37
C LYS A 42 -14.46 4.88 6.08
N GLY A 43 -15.44 4.67 5.19
CA GLY A 43 -15.56 5.37 3.91
C GLY A 43 -14.75 4.77 2.76
N TYR A 44 -14.09 3.61 2.96
CA TYR A 44 -13.41 2.93 1.87
C TYR A 44 -14.42 2.36 0.88
N LEU A 45 -14.09 2.48 -0.41
CA LEU A 45 -14.91 2.08 -1.53
C LEU A 45 -14.36 0.80 -2.18
N PRO A 46 -15.20 0.06 -2.93
CA PRO A 46 -14.72 -1.03 -3.78
C PRO A 46 -13.68 -0.53 -4.78
N GLY A 47 -12.52 -1.18 -4.81
CA GLY A 47 -11.43 -0.91 -5.72
C GLY A 47 -10.85 -2.20 -6.28
N MET A 48 -9.94 -2.07 -7.24
CA MET A 48 -9.24 -3.21 -7.81
C MET A 48 -8.21 -3.73 -6.79
N GLU A 49 -8.19 -5.05 -6.60
CA GLU A 49 -7.26 -5.77 -5.75
C GLU A 49 -6.65 -6.91 -6.56
N LEU A 50 -5.46 -7.35 -6.17
CA LEU A 50 -4.85 -8.53 -6.75
C LEU A 50 -4.89 -9.65 -5.71
N SER A 51 -5.57 -10.75 -6.04
CA SER A 51 -5.70 -11.90 -5.14
C SER A 51 -5.26 -13.15 -5.87
N PHE A 52 -4.25 -13.85 -5.35
CA PHE A 52 -3.69 -15.05 -5.96
C PHE A 52 -3.21 -14.88 -7.42
N GLY A 53 -2.80 -13.67 -7.80
CA GLY A 53 -2.36 -13.36 -9.17
C GLY A 53 -3.47 -12.85 -10.09
N GLU A 54 -4.73 -12.95 -9.65
CA GLU A 54 -5.89 -12.54 -10.44
C GLU A 54 -6.43 -11.17 -9.98
N PRO A 55 -6.79 -10.28 -10.92
CA PRO A 55 -7.50 -9.05 -10.60
C PRO A 55 -8.90 -9.36 -10.06
N THR A 56 -9.20 -8.84 -8.87
CA THR A 56 -10.51 -8.93 -8.22
C THR A 56 -10.93 -7.57 -7.68
N THR A 57 -12.11 -7.51 -7.05
CA THR A 57 -12.64 -6.30 -6.41
C THR A 57 -12.77 -6.51 -4.91
N GLY A 58 -12.35 -5.53 -4.13
CA GLY A 58 -12.53 -5.52 -2.67
C GLY A 58 -12.55 -4.12 -2.07
N ILE A 59 -12.94 -4.04 -0.80
CA ILE A 59 -13.05 -2.76 -0.09
C ILE A 59 -11.66 -2.24 0.27
N GLY A 60 -11.36 -1.01 -0.16
CA GLY A 60 -10.04 -0.43 0.01
C GLY A 60 -9.06 -0.82 -1.10
N GLY A 61 -9.55 -1.43 -2.18
CA GLY A 61 -8.70 -1.79 -3.31
C GLY A 61 -7.83 -0.63 -3.82
N GLY A 62 -6.58 -0.98 -4.11
CA GLY A 62 -5.53 -0.09 -4.60
C GLY A 62 -4.62 0.55 -3.54
N ILE A 63 -4.92 0.43 -2.24
CA ILE A 63 -4.04 1.01 -1.19
C ILE A 63 -2.69 0.28 -1.06
N CYS A 64 -2.56 -0.94 -1.56
CA CYS A 64 -1.27 -1.65 -1.64
C CYS A 64 -0.21 -0.85 -2.43
N GLN A 65 -0.61 0.02 -3.35
CA GLN A 65 0.29 0.91 -4.08
C GLN A 65 1.08 1.83 -3.14
N ILE A 66 0.49 2.25 -2.01
CA ILE A 66 1.16 3.06 -1.00
C ILE A 66 2.22 2.22 -0.28
N ALA A 67 1.87 1.01 0.15
CA ALA A 67 2.80 0.12 0.83
C ALA A 67 4.01 -0.21 -0.06
N ASN A 68 3.78 -0.47 -1.35
CA ASN A 68 4.83 -0.72 -2.32
C ASN A 68 5.72 0.51 -2.55
N LEU A 69 5.13 1.70 -2.69
CA LEU A 69 5.90 2.94 -2.80
C LEU A 69 6.75 3.20 -1.56
N ILE A 70 6.19 3.03 -0.35
CA ILE A 70 6.94 3.20 0.91
C ILE A 70 8.08 2.19 0.98
N HIS A 71 7.84 0.93 0.62
CA HIS A 71 8.89 -0.08 0.59
C HIS A 71 10.04 0.33 -0.35
N TRP A 72 9.71 0.78 -1.56
CA TRP A 72 10.71 1.26 -2.51
C TRP A 72 11.51 2.47 -1.97
N LEU A 73 10.85 3.43 -1.32
CA LEU A 73 11.54 4.55 -0.66
C LEU A 73 12.47 4.08 0.46
N VAL A 74 12.05 3.09 1.26
CA VAL A 74 12.86 2.52 2.34
C VAL A 74 14.12 1.86 1.80
N LEU A 75 14.05 1.14 0.68
CA LEU A 75 15.22 0.51 0.04
C LEU A 75 16.29 1.53 -0.38
N HIS A 76 15.90 2.78 -0.61
CA HIS A 76 16.80 3.88 -0.99
C HIS A 76 17.10 4.81 0.20
N SER A 77 16.95 4.32 1.43
CA SER A 77 17.16 5.09 2.65
C SER A 77 18.04 4.32 3.65
N PRO A 78 18.55 4.96 4.70
CA PRO A 78 19.26 4.27 5.79
C PRO A 78 18.37 3.40 6.69
N LEU A 79 17.06 3.34 6.44
CA LEU A 79 16.11 2.55 7.24
C LEU A 79 16.27 1.05 6.95
N THR A 80 15.96 0.23 7.95
CA THR A 80 15.98 -1.23 7.81
C THR A 80 14.58 -1.78 7.60
N VAL A 81 14.40 -2.65 6.60
CA VAL A 81 13.16 -3.42 6.43
C VAL A 81 13.18 -4.57 7.43
N THR A 82 12.34 -4.49 8.47
CA THR A 82 12.23 -5.56 9.48
C THR A 82 11.29 -6.68 9.06
N GLU A 83 10.23 -6.34 8.32
CA GLU A 83 9.19 -7.29 7.91
C GLU A 83 8.51 -6.82 6.61
N ARG A 84 8.20 -7.77 5.71
CA ARG A 84 7.45 -7.51 4.48
C ARG A 84 6.58 -8.71 4.13
N HIS A 85 5.29 -8.47 3.93
CA HIS A 85 4.36 -9.45 3.38
C HIS A 85 4.09 -9.13 1.92
N ARG A 86 4.44 -10.06 1.03
CA ARG A 86 4.25 -9.90 -0.41
C ARG A 86 2.90 -10.49 -0.82
N HIS A 87 2.29 -9.92 -1.86
CA HIS A 87 1.26 -10.62 -2.60
C HIS A 87 1.87 -11.79 -3.39
N SER A 88 1.04 -12.76 -3.78
CA SER A 88 1.44 -13.89 -4.63
C SER A 88 2.03 -13.44 -5.97
N PHE A 89 1.57 -12.29 -6.47
CA PHE A 89 2.14 -11.58 -7.60
C PHE A 89 2.21 -10.10 -7.24
N ASP A 90 3.40 -9.53 -7.36
CA ASP A 90 3.65 -8.12 -7.05
C ASP A 90 4.15 -7.44 -8.33
N PRO A 91 3.34 -6.55 -8.94
CA PRO A 91 3.73 -5.87 -10.16
C PRO A 91 4.68 -4.69 -9.91
N PHE A 92 5.05 -4.40 -8.66
CA PHE A 92 5.97 -3.32 -8.36
C PHE A 92 7.42 -3.80 -8.51
N PRO A 93 8.32 -2.99 -9.09
CA PRO A 93 9.73 -3.34 -9.18
C PRO A 93 10.30 -3.43 -7.75
N ASP A 94 10.52 -4.66 -7.28
CA ASP A 94 11.42 -4.95 -6.17
C ASP A 94 12.84 -5.16 -6.70
N ASP A 95 13.81 -5.27 -5.77
CA ASP A 95 15.24 -5.39 -6.07
C ASP A 95 15.51 -6.38 -7.22
N GLY A 96 15.92 -5.85 -8.37
CA GLY A 96 16.29 -6.60 -9.56
C GLY A 96 15.16 -7.01 -10.51
N ARG A 97 13.88 -6.66 -10.28
CA ARG A 97 12.79 -7.03 -11.21
C ARG A 97 12.33 -5.85 -12.07
N VAL A 98 12.63 -5.94 -13.37
CA VAL A 98 11.97 -5.11 -14.39
C VAL A 98 10.58 -5.71 -14.62
N VAL A 99 9.55 -5.04 -14.11
CA VAL A 99 8.15 -5.39 -14.39
C VAL A 99 7.69 -4.52 -15.55
N PRO A 100 7.20 -5.09 -16.67
CA PRO A 100 6.70 -4.28 -17.76
C PRO A 100 5.41 -3.60 -17.30
N PHE A 101 5.43 -2.28 -17.28
CA PHE A 101 4.21 -1.49 -17.35
C PHE A 101 3.80 -1.33 -18.81
#